data_AF-A0A2A4V9Z5-F1
#
_entry.id   AF-A0A2A4V9Z5-F1
#
_cell.length_a   1.000
_cell.length_b   1.000
_cell.length_c   1.000
_cell.angle_alpha   90.00
_cell.angle_beta   90.00
_cell.angle_gamma   90.00
#
_symmetry.space_group_name_H-M   'P 1'
#
loop_
_entity.id
_entity.type
_entity.pdbx_description
1 polymer ?
#
loop_
_entity_poly.entity_id
_entity_poly.type
_entity_poly.pdbx_seq_one_letter_code
_entity_poly.pdbx_strand_id
1 'polypeptide(L)'
;MPDQDWKSITAIFSSPPNTAKEERKRIAKAIALIETKVTALTNMTPDRGEAENFESDEDQMDCIDETINTSQYLRFLEKDVTFKWHKTSDPIHRGYFIDGMWPHNSATLREIKTDDIYAIDTYFFDSGKTPPIVYRDLWLNEWKPEKLKQ
;
A
#
# COMPACT_ATOMS: atom_id res chain seq x y z
N MET A 1 -8.77 -3.52 15.97
CA MET A 1 -9.66 -4.17 14.99
C MET A 1 -10.26 -5.41 15.65
N PRO A 2 -11.56 -5.69 15.49
CA PRO A 2 -12.20 -6.92 15.99
C PRO A 2 -11.54 -8.20 15.43
N ASP A 3 -11.52 -9.28 16.21
CA ASP A 3 -10.87 -10.54 15.79
C ASP A 3 -11.45 -11.14 14.51
N GLN A 4 -12.77 -11.03 14.32
CA GLN A 4 -13.45 -11.54 13.13
C GLN A 4 -13.00 -10.81 11.86
N ASP A 5 -12.77 -9.51 11.99
CA ASP A 5 -12.27 -8.67 10.91
C ASP A 5 -10.83 -9.04 10.55
N TRP A 6 -9.97 -9.21 11.54
CA TRP A 6 -8.60 -9.64 11.34
C TRP A 6 -8.52 -11.04 10.70
N LYS A 7 -9.34 -11.99 11.17
CA LYS A 7 -9.45 -13.33 10.56
C LYS A 7 -9.86 -13.27 9.09
N SER A 8 -10.76 -12.36 8.71
CA SER A 8 -11.15 -12.21 7.31
C SER A 8 -10.01 -11.70 6.41
N ILE A 9 -9.10 -10.88 6.96
CA ILE A 9 -7.90 -10.41 6.28
C ILE A 9 -6.88 -11.55 6.14
N THR A 10 -6.56 -12.25 7.23
CA THR A 10 -5.54 -13.32 7.20
C THR A 10 -6.00 -14.53 6.39
N ALA A 11 -7.31 -14.77 6.24
CA ALA A 11 -7.87 -15.80 5.38
C ALA A 11 -7.46 -15.67 3.90
N ILE A 12 -7.08 -14.47 3.44
CA ILE A 12 -6.53 -14.22 2.09
C ILE A 12 -5.25 -15.05 1.85
N PHE A 13 -4.53 -15.38 2.91
CA PHE A 13 -3.27 -16.11 2.91
C PHE A 13 -3.42 -17.58 3.37
N SER A 14 -4.65 -18.10 3.45
CA SER A 14 -4.95 -19.47 3.90
C SER A 14 -4.29 -20.59 3.08
N SER A 15 -3.93 -20.30 1.83
CA SER A 15 -3.13 -21.19 0.98
C SER A 15 -1.88 -20.49 0.49
N PRO A 16 -0.72 -21.16 0.39
CA PRO A 16 0.49 -20.56 -0.15
C PRO A 16 0.28 -20.15 -1.62
N PRO A 17 0.68 -18.93 -2.04
CA PRO A 17 0.61 -18.51 -3.43
C PRO A 17 1.60 -19.29 -4.30
N ASN A 18 1.21 -19.55 -5.55
CA ASN A 18 2.04 -20.30 -6.51
C ASN A 18 3.13 -19.44 -7.15
N THR A 19 2.95 -18.11 -7.18
CA THR A 19 3.90 -17.18 -7.80
C THR A 19 4.07 -15.91 -6.95
N ALA A 20 5.22 -15.25 -7.08
CA ALA A 20 5.48 -13.95 -6.45
C ALA A 20 4.42 -12.89 -6.88
N LYS A 21 4.06 -12.86 -8.16
CA LYS A 21 3.02 -11.96 -8.68
C LYS A 21 1.65 -12.20 -8.02
N GLU A 22 1.28 -13.45 -7.78
CA GLU A 22 0.05 -13.80 -7.09
C GLU A 22 0.08 -13.33 -5.63
N GLU A 23 1.21 -13.51 -4.94
CA GLU A 23 1.39 -13.03 -3.57
C GLU A 23 1.22 -11.51 -3.48
N ARG A 24 1.84 -10.73 -4.39
CA ARG A 24 1.66 -9.28 -4.45
C ARG A 24 0.18 -8.89 -4.60
N LYS A 25 -0.58 -9.57 -5.47
CA LYS A 25 -2.03 -9.32 -5.60
C LYS A 25 -2.80 -9.60 -4.31
N ARG A 26 -2.41 -10.63 -3.54
CA ARG A 26 -3.05 -10.96 -2.26
C ARG A 26 -2.71 -9.93 -1.19
N ILE A 27 -1.45 -9.47 -1.14
CA ILE A 27 -1.01 -8.40 -0.24
C ILE A 27 -1.78 -7.11 -0.54
N ALA A 28 -1.89 -6.71 -1.81
CA ALA A 28 -2.66 -5.52 -2.20
C ALA A 28 -4.12 -5.61 -1.75
N LYS A 29 -4.77 -6.77 -1.92
CA LYS A 29 -6.15 -6.99 -1.42
C LYS A 29 -6.25 -6.91 0.11
N ALA A 30 -5.24 -7.42 0.82
CA ALA A 30 -5.22 -7.36 2.28
C ALA A 30 -5.10 -5.92 2.79
N ILE A 31 -4.23 -5.11 2.17
CA ILE A 31 -4.06 -3.68 2.49
C ILE A 31 -5.38 -2.93 2.30
N ALA A 32 -6.00 -3.07 1.13
CA ALA A 32 -7.30 -2.48 0.83
C ALA A 32 -8.38 -2.88 1.85
N LEU A 33 -8.39 -4.16 2.27
CA LEU A 33 -9.36 -4.62 3.26
C LEU A 33 -9.07 -4.08 4.67
N ILE A 34 -7.79 -3.91 5.04
CA ILE A 34 -7.39 -3.29 6.30
C ILE A 34 -7.86 -1.84 6.34
N GLU A 35 -7.56 -1.05 5.31
CA GLU A 35 -7.99 0.35 5.18
C GLU A 35 -9.51 0.48 5.32
N THR A 36 -10.27 -0.29 4.52
CA THR A 36 -11.74 -0.30 4.57
C THR A 36 -12.26 -0.53 6.00
N LYS A 37 -11.65 -1.46 6.73
CA LYS A 37 -12.05 -1.80 8.10
C LYS A 37 -11.61 -0.74 9.10
N VAL A 38 -10.43 -0.17 8.94
CA VAL A 38 -9.92 0.92 9.79
C VAL A 38 -10.83 2.14 9.66
N THR A 39 -11.13 2.58 8.44
CA THR A 39 -12.04 3.71 8.17
C THR A 39 -13.41 3.50 8.82
N ALA A 40 -13.99 2.29 8.69
CA ALA A 40 -15.27 1.96 9.31
C ALA A 40 -15.22 1.94 10.85
N LEU A 41 -14.09 1.57 11.45
CA LEU A 41 -13.92 1.52 12.91
C LEU A 41 -13.64 2.88 13.53
N THR A 42 -12.97 3.78 12.79
CA THR A 42 -12.61 5.11 13.27
C THR A 42 -13.67 6.17 12.96
N ASN A 43 -14.72 5.83 12.19
CA ASN A 43 -15.68 6.79 11.63
C ASN A 43 -15.00 7.93 10.85
N MET A 44 -13.80 7.68 10.31
CA MET A 44 -13.08 8.65 9.49
C MET A 44 -13.69 8.69 8.09
N THR A 45 -13.56 9.84 7.43
CA THR A 45 -13.85 9.96 6.01
C THR A 45 -12.83 9.12 5.23
N PRO A 46 -13.25 8.29 4.26
CA PRO A 46 -12.30 7.58 3.40
C PRO A 46 -11.39 8.58 2.66
N ASP A 47 -10.09 8.30 2.68
CA ASP A 47 -9.10 9.10 1.94
C ASP A 47 -9.37 9.02 0.42
N ARG A 48 -9.20 10.13 -0.29
CA ARG A 48 -9.40 10.19 -1.75
C ARG A 48 -8.05 10.07 -2.44
N GLY A 49 -8.03 9.28 -3.51
CA GLY A 49 -6.81 9.10 -4.30
C GLY A 49 -6.36 10.41 -4.92
N GLU A 50 -5.06 10.71 -4.81
CA GLU A 50 -4.45 12.02 -5.07
C GLU A 50 -5.14 13.07 -4.21
N ALA A 51 -4.53 13.51 -3.11
CA ALA A 51 -5.04 14.63 -2.30
C ALA A 51 -5.17 15.91 -3.17
N GLU A 52 -6.27 16.03 -3.92
CA GLU A 52 -6.44 16.98 -5.03
C GLU A 52 -6.37 18.43 -4.51
N ASN A 53 -6.61 18.64 -3.22
CA ASN A 53 -6.51 19.93 -2.54
C ASN A 53 -6.02 19.75 -1.09
N PHE A 54 -4.71 19.90 -0.85
CA PHE A 54 -4.16 20.05 0.51
C PHE A 54 -4.79 21.23 1.29
N GLU A 55 -5.41 22.20 0.61
CA GLU A 55 -6.01 23.37 1.23
C GLU A 55 -7.46 23.16 1.73
N SER A 56 -8.13 22.04 1.47
CA SER A 56 -9.59 21.95 1.71
C SER A 56 -10.12 20.75 2.51
N ASP A 57 -9.31 19.77 2.90
CA ASP A 57 -9.77 18.68 3.79
C ASP A 57 -8.70 18.34 4.84
N GLU A 58 -8.92 18.75 6.09
CA GLU A 58 -8.05 18.44 7.25
C GLU A 58 -7.96 16.93 7.55
N ASP A 59 -8.85 16.12 6.95
CA ASP A 59 -8.97 14.68 7.15
C ASP A 59 -8.22 13.82 6.10
N GLN A 60 -7.58 14.43 5.08
CA GLN A 60 -6.86 13.68 4.02
C GLN A 60 -5.43 13.31 4.45
N MET A 61 -4.98 12.11 4.08
CA MET A 61 -3.62 11.65 4.36
C MET A 61 -2.64 12.14 3.29
N ASP A 62 -1.47 12.58 3.72
CA ASP A 62 -0.37 12.85 2.79
C ASP A 62 0.39 11.55 2.42
N CYS A 63 1.30 11.61 1.45
CA CYS A 63 2.05 10.43 1.00
C CYS A 63 2.95 9.81 2.09
N ILE A 64 3.28 10.55 3.15
CA ILE A 64 4.09 10.07 4.27
C ILE A 64 3.21 9.26 5.21
N ASP A 65 2.02 9.77 5.56
CA ASP A 65 1.05 9.08 6.40
C ASP A 65 0.62 7.75 5.77
N GLU A 66 0.28 7.76 4.48
CA GLU A 66 -0.06 6.58 3.69
C GLU A 66 1.08 5.54 3.69
N THR A 67 2.33 6.00 3.55
CA THR A 67 3.51 5.15 3.59
C THR A 67 3.71 4.51 4.97
N ILE A 68 3.54 5.29 6.04
CA ILE A 68 3.71 4.80 7.42
C ILE A 68 2.63 3.76 7.73
N ASN A 69 1.36 4.07 7.44
CA ASN A 69 0.23 3.18 7.68
C ASN A 69 0.40 1.86 6.92
N THR A 70 0.69 1.92 5.62
CA THR A 70 0.91 0.73 4.80
C THR A 70 2.08 -0.10 5.31
N SER A 71 3.19 0.55 5.71
CA SER A 71 4.34 -0.14 6.29
C SER A 71 3.99 -0.86 7.61
N GLN A 72 3.14 -0.27 8.44
CA GLN A 72 2.66 -0.89 9.67
C GLN A 72 1.75 -2.08 9.38
N TYR A 73 0.83 -1.95 8.42
CA TYR A 73 -0.07 -3.02 8.01
C TYR A 73 0.69 -4.25 7.53
N LEU A 74 1.73 -4.06 6.71
CA LEU A 74 2.59 -5.16 6.27
C LEU A 74 3.28 -5.86 7.45
N ARG A 75 3.81 -5.09 8.42
CA ARG A 75 4.45 -5.66 9.62
C ARG A 75 3.45 -6.40 10.51
N PHE A 76 2.20 -5.95 10.60
CA PHE A 76 1.15 -6.69 11.32
C PHE A 76 0.79 -7.99 10.59
N LEU A 77 0.67 -7.95 9.26
CA LEU A 77 0.44 -9.16 8.47
C LEU A 77 1.58 -10.18 8.65
N GLU A 78 2.85 -9.78 8.57
CA GLU A 78 3.99 -10.70 8.74
C GLU A 78 4.06 -11.41 10.10
N LYS A 79 3.40 -10.87 11.14
CA LYS A 79 3.31 -11.53 12.45
C LYS A 79 2.38 -12.75 12.43
N ASP A 80 1.32 -12.69 11.64
CA ASP A 80 0.21 -13.65 11.68
C ASP A 80 0.08 -14.49 10.39
N VAL A 81 0.70 -14.05 9.29
CA VAL A 81 0.75 -14.76 8.02
C VAL A 81 2.17 -14.86 7.50
N THR A 82 2.45 -15.93 6.76
CA THR A 82 3.74 -16.12 6.08
C THR A 82 3.67 -15.64 4.65
N PHE A 83 4.48 -14.65 4.30
CA PHE A 83 4.79 -14.33 2.91
C PHE A 83 5.86 -15.30 2.41
N LYS A 84 5.53 -16.08 1.38
CA LYS A 84 6.40 -17.11 0.79
C LYS A 84 7.44 -16.51 -0.15
N TRP A 85 7.08 -15.46 -0.88
CA TRP A 85 7.91 -14.87 -1.93
C TRP A 85 8.50 -13.52 -1.55
N HIS A 86 7.89 -12.81 -0.60
CA HIS A 86 8.32 -11.47 -0.21
C HIS A 86 8.55 -11.35 1.30
N LYS A 87 9.21 -10.27 1.67
CA LYS A 87 9.28 -9.75 3.03
C LYS A 87 9.12 -8.23 3.01
N THR A 88 8.77 -7.63 4.14
CA THR A 88 8.80 -6.18 4.31
C THR A 88 10.19 -5.63 4.05
N SER A 89 10.23 -4.41 3.51
CA SER A 89 11.47 -3.66 3.32
C SER A 89 11.27 -2.18 3.65
N ASP A 90 12.38 -1.45 3.72
CA ASP A 90 12.35 -0.03 4.06
C ASP A 90 11.57 0.77 3.00
N PRO A 91 10.77 1.76 3.41
CA PRO A 91 10.11 2.66 2.48
C PRO A 91 11.09 3.34 1.52
N ILE A 92 10.59 3.71 0.35
CA ILE A 92 11.36 4.45 -0.65
C ILE A 92 10.74 5.82 -0.90
N HIS A 93 11.55 6.70 -1.45
CA HIS A 93 11.25 8.10 -1.70
C HIS A 93 11.72 8.48 -3.10
N ARG A 94 10.98 9.36 -3.79
CA ARG A 94 11.39 10.02 -5.03
C ARG A 94 11.00 11.50 -5.04
N GLY A 95 11.72 12.29 -5.82
CA GLY A 95 11.49 13.73 -6.00
C GLY A 95 12.03 14.57 -4.84
N TYR A 96 12.53 15.76 -5.14
CA TYR A 96 12.89 16.76 -4.13
C TYR A 96 12.27 18.09 -4.52
N PHE A 97 11.79 18.86 -3.53
CA PHE A 97 11.26 20.21 -3.78
C PHE A 97 12.27 21.13 -4.49
N ILE A 98 13.57 20.91 -4.28
CA ILE A 98 14.67 21.67 -4.93
C ILE A 98 14.81 21.39 -6.43
N ASP A 99 14.32 20.23 -6.89
CA ASP A 99 14.43 19.78 -8.29
C ASP A 99 13.11 19.95 -9.06
N GLY A 100 12.12 20.63 -8.45
CA GLY A 100 10.80 20.86 -9.05
C GLY A 100 9.89 19.63 -9.10
N MET A 101 10.29 18.52 -8.46
CA MET A 101 9.49 17.31 -8.35
C MET A 101 8.77 17.26 -7.00
N TRP A 102 7.49 16.93 -7.01
CA TRP A 102 6.74 16.67 -5.79
C TRP A 102 7.33 15.45 -5.06
N PRO A 103 7.73 15.56 -3.79
CA PRO A 103 8.21 14.43 -3.02
C PRO A 103 7.09 13.39 -2.90
N HIS A 104 7.45 12.14 -3.11
CA HIS A 104 6.53 11.01 -2.98
C HIS A 104 7.21 9.89 -2.21
N ASN A 105 6.48 9.29 -1.27
CA ASN A 105 6.94 8.17 -0.47
C ASN A 105 6.07 6.94 -0.77
N SER A 106 6.63 5.75 -0.61
CA SER A 106 5.87 4.50 -0.74
C SER A 106 6.45 3.41 0.14
N ALA A 107 5.56 2.63 0.76
CA ALA A 107 5.92 1.39 1.44
C ALA A 107 6.42 0.36 0.43
N THR A 108 7.25 -0.60 0.86
CA THR A 108 7.83 -1.56 -0.08
C THR A 108 7.80 -3.02 0.38
N LEU A 109 7.86 -3.90 -0.61
CA LEU A 109 8.13 -5.32 -0.48
C LEU A 109 9.43 -5.68 -1.18
N ARG A 110 10.19 -6.60 -0.60
CA ARG A 110 11.37 -7.19 -1.21
C ARG A 110 11.08 -8.65 -1.56
N GLU A 111 11.23 -9.01 -2.83
CA GLU A 111 11.14 -10.39 -3.29
C GLU A 111 12.38 -11.17 -2.83
N ILE A 112 12.17 -12.26 -2.10
CA ILE A 112 13.23 -13.01 -1.39
C ILE A 112 14.24 -13.61 -2.37
N LYS A 113 13.78 -14.09 -3.53
CA LYS A 113 14.63 -14.82 -4.47
C LYS A 113 15.53 -13.90 -5.30
N THR A 114 15.01 -12.76 -5.70
CA THR A 114 15.69 -11.86 -6.66
C THR A 114 16.25 -10.60 -5.99
N ASP A 115 15.86 -10.33 -4.75
CA ASP A 115 16.13 -9.08 -4.04
C ASP A 115 15.45 -7.84 -4.66
N ASP A 116 14.54 -8.06 -5.62
CA ASP A 116 13.77 -7.01 -6.27
C ASP A 116 12.87 -6.29 -5.28
N ILE A 117 12.84 -4.96 -5.38
CA ILE A 117 11.98 -4.10 -4.57
C ILE A 117 10.74 -3.72 -5.37
N TYR A 118 9.60 -3.78 -4.71
CA TYR A 118 8.31 -3.35 -5.24
C TYR A 118 7.70 -2.29 -4.33
N ALA A 119 7.35 -1.15 -4.90
CA ALA A 119 6.60 -0.07 -4.26
C ALA A 119 5.12 -0.46 -4.15
N ILE A 120 4.50 -0.21 -3.00
CA ILE A 120 3.05 -0.27 -2.79
C ILE A 120 2.54 1.16 -2.68
N ASP A 121 1.81 1.61 -3.69
CA ASP A 121 1.43 3.02 -3.81
C ASP A 121 -0.08 3.18 -3.59
N THR A 122 -0.48 3.42 -2.34
CA THR A 122 -1.88 3.62 -1.93
C THR A 122 -2.40 5.02 -2.27
N TYR A 123 -1.51 6.00 -2.45
CA TYR A 123 -1.84 7.41 -2.65
C TYR A 123 -2.74 7.69 -3.86
N PHE A 124 -2.63 6.92 -4.94
CA PHE A 124 -3.36 7.22 -6.19
C PHE A 124 -4.83 6.77 -6.20
N PHE A 125 -5.29 6.05 -5.17
CA PHE A 125 -6.62 5.46 -5.18
C PHE A 125 -7.35 5.74 -3.87
N ASP A 126 -8.67 5.82 -3.95
CA ASP A 126 -9.51 5.94 -2.75
C ASP A 126 -9.21 4.81 -1.76
N SER A 127 -9.30 5.12 -0.48
CA SER A 127 -9.11 4.17 0.60
C SER A 127 -9.93 2.90 0.39
N GLY A 128 -9.31 1.74 0.53
CA GLY A 128 -9.95 0.44 0.32
C GLY A 128 -10.00 -0.05 -1.12
N LYS A 129 -9.42 0.69 -2.08
CA LYS A 129 -9.09 0.14 -3.40
C LYS A 129 -7.80 -0.66 -3.33
N THR A 130 -7.68 -1.65 -4.20
CA THR A 130 -6.44 -2.45 -4.28
C THR A 130 -5.30 -1.59 -4.79
N PRO A 131 -4.26 -1.30 -3.99
CA PRO A 131 -3.18 -0.44 -4.43
C PRO A 131 -2.34 -1.14 -5.50
N PRO A 132 -1.79 -0.39 -6.47
CA PRO A 132 -0.77 -0.89 -7.36
C PRO A 132 0.47 -1.32 -6.58
N ILE A 133 1.05 -2.43 -7.01
CA ILE A 133 2.37 -2.88 -6.56
C ILE A 133 3.30 -2.92 -7.76
N VAL A 134 4.27 -2.01 -7.79
CA VAL A 134 5.05 -1.65 -8.98
C VAL A 134 6.52 -1.90 -8.72
N TYR A 135 7.27 -2.32 -9.74
CA TYR A 135 8.72 -2.46 -9.62
C TYR A 135 9.37 -1.13 -9.25
N ARG A 136 10.32 -1.15 -8.30
CA ARG A 136 10.96 0.05 -7.76
C ARG A 136 11.49 0.98 -8.84
N ASP A 137 12.20 0.48 -9.84
CA ASP A 137 12.84 1.35 -10.83
C ASP A 137 11.81 2.02 -11.76
N LEU A 138 10.70 1.32 -12.03
CA LEU A 138 9.57 1.92 -12.74
C LEU A 138 8.91 2.99 -11.86
N TRP A 139 8.72 2.69 -10.56
CA TRP A 139 8.20 3.66 -9.60
C TRP A 139 9.14 4.87 -9.44
N LEU A 140 10.45 4.72 -9.39
CA LEU A 140 11.37 5.85 -9.29
C LEU A 140 11.33 6.74 -10.55
N ASN A 141 11.06 6.17 -11.71
CA ASN A 141 10.91 6.88 -12.99
C ASN A 141 9.50 7.46 -13.18
N GLU A 142 8.97 8.14 -12.15
CA GLU A 142 7.71 8.89 -12.23
C GLU A 142 6.48 8.10 -12.68
N TRP A 143 6.46 6.78 -12.46
CA TRP A 143 5.27 5.98 -12.72
C TRP A 143 4.04 6.57 -12.01
N LYS A 144 2.93 6.57 -12.74
CA LYS A 144 1.57 6.87 -12.27
C LYS A 144 0.64 5.82 -12.87
N PRO A 145 -0.44 5.43 -12.19
CA PRO A 145 -1.43 4.56 -12.80
C PRO A 145 -2.02 5.25 -14.04
N GLU A 146 -2.25 4.49 -15.11
CA GLU A 146 -3.15 4.95 -16.17
C GLU A 146 -4.49 5.21 -15.49
N LYS A 147 -5.04 6.44 -15.63
CA LYS A 147 -6.35 6.78 -15.07
C LYS A 147 -7.33 5.68 -15.47
N LEU A 148 -7.69 4.81 -14.54
CA LEU A 148 -8.73 3.83 -14.75
C LEU A 148 -9.98 4.67 -14.98
N LYS A 149 -10.46 4.69 -16.23
CA LYS A 149 -11.78 5.22 -16.53
C LYS A 149 -12.75 4.49 -15.60
N GLN A 150 -13.29 5.22 -14.63
CA GLN A 150 -14.33 4.76 -13.74
C GLN A 150 -15.56 4.32 -14.55
#